data_AF-A0A2R6DKV2-F1
#
_entry.id   AF-A0A2R6DKV2-F1
#
_cell.length_a   1.000
_cell.length_b   1.000
_cell.length_c   1.000
_cell.angle_alpha   90.00
_cell.angle_beta   90.00
_cell.angle_gamma   90.00
#
_symmetry.space_group_name_H-M   'P 1'
#
loop_
_entity.id
_entity.type
_entity.pdbx_description
1 polymer ?
#
loop_
_entity_poly.entity_id
_entity_poly.type
_entity_poly.pdbx_seq_one_letter_code
_entity_poly.pdbx_strand_id
1 'polypeptide(L)' 'MVGVPFCDTPGQSLLVDVAAGAVGGVTGLAAGLGVGGVVALAAALVLVGELLGHLLRGDEQFGDAVRQTRGSR' A
#
# COMPACT_ATOMS: atom_id res chain seq x y z
N MET A 1 18.89 6.41 7.35
CA MET A 1 17.55 6.47 6.72
C MET A 1 17.61 7.54 5.65
N VAL A 2 17.50 7.17 4.38
CA VAL A 2 17.31 8.15 3.30
C VAL A 2 15.83 8.48 3.30
N GLY A 3 15.45 9.57 3.96
CA GLY A 3 14.08 10.08 3.92
C GLY A 3 13.81 10.66 2.54
N VAL A 4 12.71 10.25 1.92
CA VAL A 4 12.22 10.88 0.69
C VAL A 4 11.73 12.28 1.11
N PRO A 5 12.35 13.38 0.67
CA PRO A 5 12.19 14.73 1.26
C PRO A 5 10.79 15.36 1.07
N PHE A 6 9.85 14.60 0.51
CA PHE A 6 8.48 15.01 0.23
C PHE A 6 7.48 14.33 1.18
N CYS A 7 7.94 13.58 2.18
CA CYS A 7 7.08 12.82 3.10
C CYS A 7 7.41 13.08 4.58
N ASP A 8 8.04 14.22 4.89
CA ASP A 8 8.51 14.53 6.24
C ASP A 8 7.37 14.97 7.18
N THR A 9 6.20 15.32 6.64
CA THR A 9 5.00 15.65 7.41
C THR A 9 3.79 14.83 6.96
N PRO A 10 2.82 14.54 7.87
CA PRO A 10 1.60 13.80 7.51
C PRO A 10 0.85 14.42 6.33
N GLY A 11 0.82 15.75 6.24
CA GLY A 11 0.14 16.47 5.16
C GLY A 11 0.82 16.30 3.79
N GLN A 12 2.15 16.25 3.75
CA GLN A 12 2.88 16.01 2.49
C GLN A 12 2.70 14.57 2.02
N SER A 13 2.73 13.59 2.93
CA SER A 13 2.45 12.19 2.60
C SER A 13 1.04 12.02 2.03
N LEU A 14 0.02 12.64 2.64
CA LEU A 14 -1.35 12.62 2.12
C LEU A 14 -1.43 13.21 0.70
N LEU A 15 -0.76 14.33 0.45
CA LEU A 15 -0.73 14.95 -0.88
C LEU A 15 -0.10 14.04 -1.92
N VAL A 16 1.01 13.38 -1.59
CA VAL A 16 1.67 12.42 -2.46
C VAL A 16 0.77 11.22 -2.74
N ASP A 17 0.10 10.67 -1.72
CA ASP A 17 -0.82 9.55 -1.87
C ASP A 17 -2.00 9.89 -2.79
N VAL A 18 -2.61 11.05 -2.59
CA VAL A 18 -3.72 11.53 -3.44
C VAL A 18 -3.25 11.74 -4.88
N ALA A 19 -2.09 12.38 -5.08
CA ALA A 19 -1.53 12.62 -6.40
C ALA A 19 -1.17 11.31 -7.12
N ALA A 20 -0.53 10.38 -6.42
CA ALA A 20 -0.19 9.06 -6.94
C ALA A 20 -1.45 8.25 -7.29
N GLY A 21 -2.46 8.27 -6.41
CA GLY A 21 -3.75 7.63 -6.64
C GLY A 21 -4.47 8.19 -7.88
N ALA A 22 -4.46 9.52 -8.05
CA ALA A 22 -5.07 10.17 -9.21
C ALA A 22 -4.34 9.80 -10.51
N VAL A 23 -3.00 9.89 -10.54
CA VAL A 23 -2.19 9.55 -11.71
C VAL A 23 -2.34 8.06 -12.06
N GLY A 24 -2.24 7.17 -11.06
CA GLY A 24 -2.40 5.73 -11.26
C GLY A 24 -3.80 5.37 -11.76
N GLY A 25 -4.84 5.99 -11.19
CA GLY A 25 -6.23 5.79 -11.60
C GLY A 25 -6.49 6.22 -13.04
N VAL A 26 -6.07 7.44 -13.41
CA VAL A 26 -6.21 7.96 -14.79
C VAL A 26 -5.43 7.10 -15.77
N THR A 27 -4.20 6.71 -15.43
CA THR A 27 -3.36 5.85 -16.28
C THR A 27 -4.02 4.50 -16.50
N GLY A 28 -4.56 3.89 -15.45
CA GLY A 28 -5.23 2.60 -15.56
C GLY A 28 -6.52 2.67 -16.40
N LEU A 29 -7.31 3.75 -16.25
CA LEU A 29 -8.46 4.00 -17.11
C LEU A 29 -8.04 4.20 -18.57
N ALA A 30 -7.00 4.99 -18.83
CA ALA A 30 -6.46 5.20 -20.17
C ALA A 30 -5.92 3.90 -20.80
N ALA A 31 -5.41 2.98 -19.98
CA ALA A 31 -4.98 1.65 -20.40
C ALA A 31 -6.15 0.66 -20.63
N GLY A 32 -7.40 1.08 -20.43
CA GLY A 32 -8.58 0.26 -20.72
C GLY A 32 -8.99 -0.71 -19.61
N LEU A 33 -8.43 -0.60 -18.40
CA LEU A 33 -8.79 -1.46 -17.26
C LEU A 33 -10.25 -1.25 -16.78
N GLY A 34 -10.86 -0.12 -17.15
CA GLY A 34 -12.12 0.32 -16.59
C GLY A 34 -12.04 0.58 -15.09
N VAL A 35 -13.12 1.09 -14.50
CA VAL A 35 -13.13 1.45 -13.06
C VAL A 35 -12.89 0.22 -12.18
N GLY A 36 -13.54 -0.90 -12.50
CA GLY A 36 -13.41 -2.14 -11.73
C GLY A 36 -11.98 -2.69 -11.74
N GLY A 37 -11.31 -2.69 -12.89
CA GLY A 37 -9.93 -3.17 -13.01
C GLY A 37 -8.94 -2.27 -12.26
N VAL A 38 -9.13 -0.94 -12.32
CA VAL A 38 -8.31 0.01 -11.56
C VAL A 38 -8.46 -0.20 -10.06
N VAL A 39 -9.70 -0.35 -9.56
CA VAL A 39 -9.96 -0.59 -8.13
C VAL A 39 -9.36 -1.92 -7.68
N ALA A 40 -9.52 -2.99 -8.46
CA ALA A 40 -8.96 -4.29 -8.14
C ALA A 40 -7.42 -4.27 -8.08
N LEU A 41 -6.77 -3.59 -9.03
CA LEU A 41 -5.33 -3.43 -9.05
C LEU A 41 -4.83 -2.60 -7.85
N ALA A 42 -5.51 -1.50 -7.54
CA ALA A 42 -5.18 -0.67 -6.38
C ALA A 42 -5.27 -1.47 -5.08
N ALA A 43 -6.35 -2.25 -4.90
CA ALA A 43 -6.53 -3.10 -3.72
C ALA A 43 -5.41 -4.15 -3.59
N ALA A 44 -5.03 -4.80 -4.70
CA ALA A 44 -3.93 -5.77 -4.70
C ALA A 44 -2.60 -5.12 -4.31
N LEU A 45 -2.29 -3.95 -4.87
CA LEU A 45 -1.05 -3.22 -4.59
C LEU A 45 -0.97 -2.75 -3.13
N VAL A 46 -2.09 -2.29 -2.55
CA VAL A 46 -2.16 -1.92 -1.13
C VAL A 46 -1.87 -3.13 -0.24
N LEU A 47 -2.53 -4.27 -0.49
CA LEU A 47 -2.31 -5.49 0.29
C LEU A 47 -0.84 -5.95 0.22
N VAL A 48 -0.25 -5.93 -0.98
CA VAL A 48 1.17 -6.27 -1.18
C VAL A 48 2.06 -5.27 -0.44
N GLY A 49 1.76 -3.98 -0.52
CA GLY A 49 2.50 -2.91 0.15
C GLY A 49 2.48 -3.04 1.66
N GLU A 50 1.32 -3.31 2.26
CA GLU A 50 1.20 -3.56 3.71
C GLU A 50 1.98 -4.80 4.13
N LEU A 51 1.83 -5.91 3.39
CA LEU A 51 2.57 -7.14 3.67
C LEU A 51 4.08 -6.92 3.65
N LEU A 52 4.59 -6.30 2.57
CA LEU A 52 6.01 -5.99 2.45
C LEU A 52 6.47 -5.00 3.53
N GLY A 53 5.63 -4.01 3.87
CA GLY A 53 5.92 -3.05 4.93
C GLY A 53 6.12 -3.71 6.30
N HIS A 54 5.25 -4.65 6.67
CA HIS A 54 5.40 -5.41 7.91
C HIS A 54 6.61 -6.35 7.89
N LEU A 55 6.86 -7.03 6.77
CA LEU A 55 8.01 -7.91 6.63
C LEU A 55 9.35 -7.15 6.71
N LEU A 56 9.44 -5.97 6.07
CA LEU A 56 10.66 -5.17 6.04
C LEU A 56 10.93 -4.43 7.35
N ARG A 57 9.90 -4.01 8.09
CA ARG A 57 10.05 -3.40 9.42
C ARG A 57 10.28 -4.42 10.55
N GLY A 58 9.99 -5.71 10.31
CA GLY A 58 10.11 -6.74 11.33
C GLY A 58 9.11 -6.53 12.48
N ASP A 59 7.86 -6.21 12.13
CA ASP A 59 6.86 -5.78 13.11
C ASP A 59 6.39 -6.95 14.01
N GLU A 60 6.60 -6.83 15.32
CA GLU A 60 6.29 -7.90 16.29
C GLU A 60 4.79 -8.24 16.30
N GLN A 61 3.94 -7.22 16.10
CA GLN A 61 2.49 -7.37 16.04
C GLN A 61 2.03 -8.23 14.83
N PHE A 62 2.73 -8.14 13.69
CA PHE A 62 2.47 -9.00 12.53
C PHE A 62 2.92 -10.44 12.79
N GLY A 63 4.09 -10.61 13.43
CA GLY A 63 4.60 -11.92 13.84
C GLY A 63 3.66 -12.66 14.79
N ASP A 64 3.03 -11.95 15.72
CA ASP A 64 2.07 -12.51 16.66
C ASP A 64 0.75 -12.88 16.00
N ALA A 65 0.21 -12.06 15.10
CA ALA A 65 -0.98 -12.39 14.32
C ALA A 65 -0.78 -13.65 13.43
N VAL A 66 0.40 -13.80 12.82
CA VAL A 66 0.76 -15.00 12.04
C VAL A 66 0.91 -16.22 12.95
N ARG A 67 1.47 -16.08 14.16
CA ARG A 67 1.55 -17.18 15.13
C ARG A 67 0.16 -17.62 15.61
N GLN A 68 -0.74 -16.68 15.88
CA GLN A 68 -2.11 -16.96 16.31
C GLN A 68 -2.88 -17.76 15.26
N THR A 69 -2.77 -17.40 13.98
CA THR A 69 -3.40 -18.14 12.88
C THR A 69 -2.78 -19.53 12.65
N ARG A 70 -1.49 -19.70 12.94
CA ARG A 70 -0.81 -21.01 12.87
C ARG A 70 -1.10 -21.93 14.07
N GLY A 71 -1.29 -21.36 15.26
CA GLY A 71 -1.59 -22.11 16.49
C GLY A 71 -3.07 -22.45 16.69
N SER A 72 -3.96 -21.89 15.88
CA SER A 72 -5.41 -22.15 15.91
C SER A 72 -5.85 -23.33 15.02
N ARG A 73 -4.91 -24.21 14.63
CA ARG A 73 -5.19 -25.50 13.95
C ARG A 73 -4.92 -26.66 14.88
#